data_AF-A0A662FI62-F1
#
_entry.id   AF-A0A662FI62-F1
#
_cell.length_a   1.000
_cell.length_b   1.000
_cell.length_c   1.000
_cell.angle_alpha   90.00
_cell.angle_beta   90.00
_cell.angle_gamma   90.00
#
_symmetry.space_group_name_H-M   'P 1'
#
loop_
_entity.id
_entity.type
_entity.pdbx_description
1 polymer ?
#
loop_
_entity_poly.entity_id
_entity_poly.type
_entity_poly.pdbx_seq_one_letter_code
_entity_poly.pdbx_strand_id
1 'polypeptide(L)'
;EKTSLKNQENAKKELEESLKKLEESKEFEEYNKKILEKEKKEKEVQRINTQITNLFSPLTKAMKKYAKIALEPELVEKYVEKPLQTLIKDKDLEIMKILKKLDKNLEKLDIKKEKLQKTRQAINNINEEKLTNLQTNRQYLKSKLELIKEELSKSTIQKKIDEKKKEIEAVEARIAEIKRKINEIQQEKKIDIEEEKKEIENELFG
;
A
#
# COMPACT_ATOMS: atom_id res chain seq x y z
N GLU A 1 5.45 -19.32 -42.19
CA GLU A 1 5.77 -18.33 -41.13
C GLU A 1 4.95 -17.04 -41.21
N LYS A 2 4.87 -16.33 -42.34
CA LYS A 2 4.07 -15.08 -42.48
C LYS A 2 2.58 -15.25 -42.08
N THR A 3 1.95 -16.36 -42.45
CA THR A 3 0.57 -16.68 -42.01
C THR A 3 0.47 -16.93 -40.51
N SER A 4 1.48 -17.59 -39.92
CA SER A 4 1.55 -17.83 -38.47
C SER A 4 1.71 -16.52 -37.69
N LEU A 5 2.56 -15.61 -38.18
CA LEU A 5 2.73 -14.28 -37.62
C LEU A 5 1.41 -13.49 -37.63
N LYS A 6 0.73 -13.44 -38.79
CA LYS A 6 -0.57 -12.75 -38.93
C LYS A 6 -1.61 -13.32 -37.96
N ASN A 7 -1.64 -14.64 -37.76
CA ASN A 7 -2.56 -15.28 -36.83
C ASN A 7 -2.27 -14.87 -35.37
N GLN A 8 -0.99 -14.79 -34.97
CA GLN A 8 -0.63 -14.34 -33.62
C GLN A 8 -0.95 -12.84 -33.41
N GLU A 9 -0.71 -12.00 -34.43
CA GLU A 9 -1.05 -10.57 -34.38
C GLU A 9 -2.58 -10.36 -34.26
N ASN A 10 -3.38 -11.15 -34.96
CA ASN A 10 -4.84 -11.13 -34.80
C ASN A 10 -5.29 -11.59 -33.40
N ALA A 11 -4.72 -12.69 -32.90
CA ALA A 11 -5.04 -13.20 -31.56
C ALA A 11 -4.67 -12.17 -30.47
N LYS A 12 -3.53 -11.48 -30.60
CA LYS A 12 -3.15 -10.38 -29.72
C LYS A 12 -4.22 -9.28 -29.73
N LYS A 13 -4.66 -8.85 -30.91
CA LYS A 13 -5.66 -7.80 -31.06
C LYS A 13 -6.99 -8.16 -30.39
N GLU A 14 -7.45 -9.41 -30.56
CA GLU A 14 -8.66 -9.90 -29.90
C GLU A 14 -8.54 -9.90 -28.36
N LEU A 15 -7.37 -10.28 -27.84
CA LEU A 15 -7.08 -10.23 -26.40
C LEU A 15 -7.05 -8.79 -25.88
N GLU A 16 -6.45 -7.86 -26.61
CA GLU A 16 -6.43 -6.43 -26.26
C GLU A 16 -7.83 -5.82 -26.26
N GLU A 17 -8.65 -6.13 -27.25
CA GLU A 17 -10.06 -5.70 -27.30
C GLU A 17 -10.87 -6.30 -26.14
N SER A 18 -10.64 -7.57 -25.79
CA SER A 18 -11.27 -8.21 -24.64
C SER A 18 -10.82 -7.58 -23.32
N LEU A 19 -9.53 -7.26 -23.17
CA LEU A 19 -9.00 -6.59 -21.99
C LEU A 19 -9.62 -5.21 -21.84
N LYS A 20 -9.69 -4.44 -22.93
CA LYS A 20 -10.33 -3.12 -22.94
C LYS A 20 -11.78 -3.19 -22.48
N LYS A 21 -12.56 -4.18 -22.94
CA LYS A 21 -13.95 -4.38 -22.48
C LYS A 21 -14.05 -4.67 -20.98
N LEU A 22 -13.07 -5.39 -20.40
CA LEU A 22 -13.02 -5.62 -18.96
C LEU A 22 -12.68 -4.32 -18.21
N GLU A 23 -11.73 -3.53 -18.71
CA GLU A 23 -11.33 -2.24 -18.13
C GLU A 23 -12.41 -1.16 -18.27
N GLU A 24 -13.29 -1.27 -19.27
CA GLU A 24 -14.48 -0.41 -19.45
C GLU A 24 -15.72 -0.95 -18.71
N SER A 25 -15.62 -2.12 -18.07
CA SER A 25 -16.76 -2.73 -17.39
C SER A 25 -17.12 -1.98 -16.11
N LYS A 26 -18.41 -1.98 -15.78
CA LYS A 26 -18.92 -1.45 -14.49
C LYS A 26 -18.28 -2.16 -13.30
N GLU A 27 -18.01 -3.46 -13.41
CA GLU A 27 -17.37 -4.25 -12.35
C GLU A 27 -15.96 -3.72 -12.05
N PHE A 28 -15.18 -3.37 -13.07
CA PHE A 28 -13.85 -2.79 -12.88
C PHE A 28 -13.91 -1.35 -12.35
N GLU A 29 -14.87 -0.55 -12.82
CA GLU A 29 -15.11 0.80 -12.29
C GLU A 29 -15.43 0.76 -10.78
N GLU A 30 -16.34 -0.12 -10.36
CA GLU A 30 -16.68 -0.34 -8.96
C GLU A 30 -15.50 -0.85 -8.14
N TYR A 31 -14.71 -1.77 -8.68
CA TYR A 31 -13.49 -2.25 -8.06
C TYR A 31 -12.51 -1.09 -7.78
N ASN A 32 -12.24 -0.26 -8.78
CA ASN A 32 -11.34 0.89 -8.64
C ASN A 32 -11.88 1.92 -7.64
N LYS A 33 -13.19 2.19 -7.63
CA LYS A 33 -13.81 3.04 -6.60
C LYS A 33 -13.54 2.50 -5.20
N LYS A 34 -13.67 1.19 -4.98
CA LYS A 34 -13.37 0.56 -3.69
C LYS A 34 -11.89 0.62 -3.33
N ILE A 35 -10.97 0.50 -4.29
CA ILE A 35 -9.53 0.69 -4.06
C ILE A 35 -9.26 2.12 -3.58
N LEU A 36 -9.81 3.13 -4.25
CA LEU A 36 -9.66 4.53 -3.85
C LEU A 36 -10.28 4.80 -2.48
N GLU A 37 -11.45 4.22 -2.19
CA GLU A 37 -12.08 4.33 -0.87
C GLU A 37 -11.21 3.71 0.22
N LYS A 38 -10.66 2.51 -0.02
CA LYS A 38 -9.72 1.85 0.90
C LYS A 38 -8.53 2.77 1.21
N GLU A 39 -7.87 3.33 0.20
CA GLU A 39 -6.72 4.21 0.40
C GLU A 39 -7.09 5.46 1.21
N LYS A 40 -8.24 6.07 0.92
CA LYS A 40 -8.75 7.21 1.69
C LYS A 40 -8.95 6.85 3.15
N LYS A 41 -9.58 5.71 3.42
CA LYS A 41 -9.84 5.23 4.79
C LYS A 41 -8.55 4.85 5.52
N GLU A 42 -7.56 4.29 4.83
CA GLU A 42 -6.23 4.03 5.40
C GLU A 42 -5.54 5.32 5.82
N LYS A 43 -5.59 6.37 4.98
CA LYS A 43 -5.07 7.70 5.32
C LYS A 43 -5.80 8.31 6.52
N GLU A 44 -7.12 8.19 6.60
CA GLU A 44 -7.91 8.65 7.76
C GLU A 44 -7.50 7.93 9.06
N VAL A 45 -7.32 6.60 9.01
CA VAL A 45 -6.80 5.83 10.15
C VAL A 45 -5.40 6.30 10.56
N GLN A 46 -4.50 6.51 9.59
CA GLN A 46 -3.15 7.00 9.88
C GLN A 46 -3.17 8.40 10.50
N ARG A 47 -4.07 9.28 10.04
CA ARG A 47 -4.26 10.60 10.63
C ARG A 47 -4.65 10.50 12.11
N ILE A 48 -5.59 9.61 12.45
CA ILE A 48 -5.98 9.40 13.86
C ILE A 48 -4.82 8.81 14.68
N ASN A 49 -4.08 7.84 14.13
CA ASN A 49 -2.91 7.27 14.79
C ASN A 49 -1.87 8.37 15.12
N THR A 50 -1.59 9.25 14.15
CA THR A 50 -0.68 10.39 14.33
C THR A 50 -1.22 11.39 15.35
N GLN A 51 -2.53 11.67 15.36
CA GLN A 51 -3.14 12.52 16.37
C GLN A 51 -2.93 11.95 17.79
N ILE A 52 -3.12 10.64 17.98
CA ILE A 52 -2.89 9.99 19.27
C ILE A 52 -1.42 10.10 19.66
N THR A 53 -0.48 9.75 18.78
CA THR A 53 0.96 9.85 19.07
C THR A 53 1.37 11.29 19.43
N ASN A 54 0.88 12.28 18.69
CA ASN A 54 1.18 13.69 18.94
C ASN A 54 0.56 14.19 20.24
N LEU A 55 -0.58 13.64 20.65
CA LEU A 55 -1.24 13.98 21.91
C LEU A 55 -0.38 13.60 23.12
N PHE A 56 0.31 12.45 23.07
CA PHE A 56 1.15 11.95 24.16
C PHE A 56 2.62 12.38 24.06
N SER A 57 3.11 12.76 22.88
CA SER A 57 4.52 13.14 22.65
C SER A 57 5.07 14.17 23.67
N PRO A 58 4.36 15.28 23.98
CA PRO A 58 4.83 16.26 24.97
C PRO A 58 4.95 15.71 26.39
N LEU A 59 4.21 14.65 26.71
CA LEU A 59 4.16 14.05 28.05
C LEU A 59 5.28 13.03 28.29
N THR A 60 5.91 12.53 27.22
CA THR A 60 6.89 11.42 27.26
C THR A 60 7.93 11.56 28.36
N LYS A 61 8.60 12.73 28.46
CA LYS A 61 9.64 12.95 29.47
C LYS A 61 9.09 12.94 30.90
N ALA A 62 7.94 13.59 31.11
CA ALA A 62 7.31 13.66 32.42
C ALA A 62 6.78 12.29 32.85
N MET A 63 6.14 11.56 31.94
CA MET A 63 5.67 10.19 32.19
C MET A 63 6.82 9.23 32.49
N LYS A 64 7.97 9.32 31.79
CA LYS A 64 9.18 8.53 32.12
C LYS A 64 9.69 8.81 33.53
N LYS A 65 9.71 10.08 33.96
CA LYS A 65 10.12 10.42 35.33
C LYS A 65 9.09 9.95 36.35
N TYR A 66 7.80 10.12 36.05
CA TYR A 66 6.70 9.70 36.92
C TYR A 66 6.61 8.18 37.10
N ALA A 67 6.89 7.40 36.05
CA ALA A 67 6.92 5.93 36.12
C ALA A 67 7.81 5.43 37.27
N LYS A 68 8.93 6.10 37.55
CA LYS A 68 9.86 5.72 38.64
C LYS A 68 9.27 5.83 40.05
N ILE A 69 8.20 6.60 40.22
CA ILE A 69 7.56 6.86 41.51
C ILE A 69 6.07 6.47 41.52
N ALA A 70 5.57 5.94 40.40
CA ALA A 70 4.18 5.55 40.25
C ALA A 70 3.92 4.20 40.93
N LEU A 71 2.70 4.01 41.43
CA LEU A 71 2.25 2.71 41.95
C LEU A 71 2.11 1.65 40.85
N GLU A 72 1.84 2.09 39.62
CA GLU A 72 1.61 1.24 38.44
C GLU A 72 2.61 1.62 37.32
N PRO A 73 3.91 1.40 37.52
CA PRO A 73 4.96 1.84 36.60
C PRO A 73 4.78 1.24 35.19
N GLU A 74 4.40 -0.04 35.12
CA GLU A 74 4.26 -0.78 33.87
C GLU A 74 3.22 -0.17 32.91
N LEU A 75 2.10 0.31 33.45
CA LEU A 75 1.06 0.93 32.63
C LEU A 75 1.51 2.29 32.10
N VAL A 76 2.19 3.07 32.95
CA VAL A 76 2.79 4.36 32.53
C VAL A 76 3.83 4.15 31.43
N GLU A 77 4.69 3.14 31.57
CA GLU A 77 5.71 2.79 30.58
C GLU A 77 5.10 2.34 29.25
N LYS A 78 4.04 1.53 29.27
CA LYS A 78 3.29 1.15 28.05
C LYS A 78 2.76 2.38 27.30
N TYR A 79 2.29 3.40 28.02
CA TYR A 79 1.86 4.66 27.41
C TYR A 79 3.01 5.51 26.85
N VAL A 80 4.19 5.43 27.46
CA VAL A 80 5.40 6.11 26.98
C VAL A 80 5.92 5.46 25.69
N GLU A 81 5.97 4.12 25.65
CA GLU A 81 6.58 3.39 24.54
C GLU A 81 5.64 3.24 23.35
N LYS A 82 4.36 2.96 23.62
CA LYS A 82 3.37 2.57 22.61
C LYS A 82 2.02 3.25 22.89
N PRO A 83 1.95 4.60 22.92
CA PRO A 83 0.75 5.33 23.33
C PRO A 83 -0.49 4.94 22.53
N LEU A 84 -0.34 4.72 21.23
CA LEU A 84 -1.43 4.28 20.35
C LEU A 84 -1.97 2.90 20.75
N GLN A 85 -1.09 1.89 20.82
CA GLN A 85 -1.50 0.52 21.11
C GLN A 85 -2.07 0.39 22.52
N THR A 86 -1.51 1.15 23.47
CA THR A 86 -1.97 1.17 24.86
C THR A 86 -3.34 1.82 24.96
N LEU A 87 -3.54 3.00 24.33
CA LEU A 87 -4.84 3.66 24.31
C LEU A 87 -5.92 2.79 23.67
N ILE A 88 -5.65 2.09 22.56
CA ILE A 88 -6.65 1.23 21.91
C ILE A 88 -7.12 0.09 22.82
N LYS A 89 -6.24 -0.39 23.71
CA LYS A 89 -6.56 -1.49 24.65
C LYS A 89 -7.17 -0.99 25.96
N ASP A 90 -6.97 0.28 26.30
CA ASP A 90 -7.48 0.91 27.51
C ASP A 90 -8.94 1.33 27.34
N LYS A 91 -9.84 0.36 27.51
CA LYS A 91 -11.30 0.57 27.37
C LYS A 91 -11.87 1.47 28.46
N ASP A 92 -11.29 1.41 29.65
CA ASP A 92 -11.76 2.15 30.83
C ASP A 92 -11.04 3.51 31.00
N LEU A 93 -10.16 3.86 30.04
CA LEU A 93 -9.37 5.09 30.02
C LEU A 93 -8.62 5.34 31.33
N GLU A 94 -7.97 4.30 31.86
CA GLU A 94 -7.11 4.35 33.04
C GLU A 94 -6.01 5.42 32.93
N ILE A 95 -5.61 5.77 31.69
CA ILE A 95 -4.76 6.92 31.41
C ILE A 95 -5.25 8.22 32.07
N MET A 96 -6.55 8.44 32.20
CA MET A 96 -7.08 9.64 32.85
C MET A 96 -6.70 9.69 34.34
N LYS A 97 -6.65 8.54 35.03
CA LYS A 97 -6.18 8.46 36.42
C LYS A 97 -4.67 8.71 36.49
N ILE A 98 -3.90 8.16 35.55
CA ILE A 98 -2.45 8.39 35.44
C ILE A 98 -2.16 9.88 35.23
N LEU A 99 -2.82 10.54 34.29
CA LEU A 99 -2.61 11.95 33.99
C LEU A 99 -2.95 12.86 35.17
N LYS A 100 -4.03 12.56 35.91
CA LYS A 100 -4.37 13.27 37.16
C LYS A 100 -3.30 13.11 38.23
N LYS A 101 -2.78 11.89 38.43
CA LYS A 101 -1.69 11.65 39.40
C LYS A 101 -0.37 12.27 38.94
N LEU A 102 -0.08 12.26 37.64
CA LEU A 102 1.08 12.91 37.04
C LEU A 102 1.04 14.42 37.31
N ASP A 103 -0.09 15.09 37.02
CA ASP A 103 -0.23 16.54 37.21
C ASP A 103 0.01 16.96 38.67
N LYS A 104 -0.55 16.19 39.63
CA LYS A 104 -0.32 16.41 41.07
C LYS A 104 1.14 16.27 41.50
N ASN A 105 1.93 15.48 40.78
CA ASN A 105 3.34 15.23 41.10
C ASN A 105 4.31 16.03 40.22
N LEU A 106 3.84 16.81 39.24
CA LEU A 106 4.69 17.50 38.27
C LEU A 106 5.79 18.34 38.92
N GLU A 107 5.47 19.12 39.96
CA GLU A 107 6.44 19.98 40.66
C GLU A 107 7.53 19.18 41.40
N LYS A 108 7.23 17.92 41.76
CA LYS A 108 8.18 17.01 42.41
C LYS A 108 9.07 16.30 41.39
N LEU A 109 8.68 16.31 40.11
CA LEU A 109 9.51 15.80 39.03
C LEU A 109 10.55 16.87 38.70
N ASP A 110 11.82 16.51 38.76
CA ASP A 110 12.95 17.37 38.37
C ASP A 110 12.88 17.75 36.86
N ILE A 111 11.99 18.68 36.52
CA ILE A 111 11.67 19.12 35.17
C ILE A 111 11.77 20.65 35.16
N LYS A 112 12.42 21.20 34.14
CA LYS A 112 12.56 22.66 33.97
C LYS A 112 11.18 23.33 33.97
N LYS A 113 11.06 24.49 34.62
CA LYS A 113 9.80 25.26 34.78
C LYS A 113 9.03 25.47 33.47
N GLU A 114 9.72 25.84 32.39
CA GLU A 114 9.09 26.00 31.06
C GLU A 114 8.46 24.71 30.52
N LYS A 115 9.06 23.56 30.83
CA LYS A 115 8.54 22.25 30.41
C LYS A 115 7.39 21.79 31.30
N LEU A 116 7.36 22.19 32.57
CA LEU A 116 6.22 21.92 33.47
C LEU A 116 4.94 22.54 32.93
N GLN A 117 4.99 23.82 32.54
CA GLN A 117 3.81 24.51 31.98
C GLN A 117 3.32 23.84 30.69
N LYS A 118 4.23 23.53 29.76
CA LYS A 118 3.87 22.80 28.51
C LYS A 118 3.28 21.41 28.79
N THR A 119 3.81 20.71 29.79
CA THR A 119 3.29 19.40 30.20
C THR A 119 1.90 19.52 30.79
N ARG A 120 1.66 20.49 31.69
CA ARG A 120 0.34 20.73 32.28
C ARG A 120 -0.69 21.14 31.22
N GLN A 121 -0.31 21.98 30.26
CA GLN A 121 -1.15 22.29 29.10
C GLN A 121 -1.49 21.04 28.27
N ALA A 122 -0.50 20.19 28.01
CA ALA A 122 -0.73 18.94 27.29
C ALA A 122 -1.65 17.98 28.07
N ILE A 123 -1.52 17.86 29.39
CA ILE A 123 -2.44 17.10 30.25
C ILE A 123 -3.86 17.64 30.13
N ASN A 124 -4.05 18.97 30.26
CA ASN A 124 -5.36 19.60 30.18
C ASN A 124 -6.02 19.48 28.81
N ASN A 125 -5.22 19.34 27.74
CA ASN A 125 -5.69 19.11 26.37
C ASN A 125 -6.13 17.66 26.10
N ILE A 126 -5.97 16.76 27.08
CA ILE A 126 -6.43 15.37 27.04
C ILE A 126 -7.62 15.24 27.99
N ASN A 127 -8.77 14.89 27.42
CA ASN A 127 -9.97 14.60 28.17
C ASN A 127 -10.63 13.32 27.64
N GLU A 128 -11.55 12.79 28.44
CA GLU A 128 -12.25 11.53 28.17
C GLU A 128 -12.98 11.56 26.82
N GLU A 129 -13.76 12.61 26.56
CA GLU A 129 -14.49 12.79 25.30
C GLU A 129 -13.57 12.69 24.07
N LYS A 130 -12.43 13.39 24.10
CA LYS A 130 -11.45 13.38 23.01
C LYS A 130 -10.83 12.00 22.81
N LEU A 131 -10.48 11.29 23.89
CA LEU A 131 -9.90 9.96 23.81
C LEU A 131 -10.93 8.94 23.27
N THR A 132 -12.16 8.97 23.80
CA THR A 132 -13.27 8.13 23.34
C THR A 132 -13.60 8.39 21.87
N ASN A 133 -13.62 9.64 21.44
CA ASN A 133 -13.83 10.00 20.04
C ASN A 133 -12.72 9.46 19.14
N LEU A 134 -11.45 9.56 19.55
CA LEU A 134 -10.32 9.00 18.80
C LEU A 134 -10.41 7.47 18.71
N GLN A 135 -10.72 6.78 19.81
CA GLN A 135 -10.89 5.32 19.84
C GLN A 135 -12.04 4.88 18.93
N THR A 136 -13.23 5.47 19.11
CA THR A 136 -14.46 5.12 18.38
C THR A 136 -14.30 5.37 16.89
N ASN A 137 -13.80 6.54 16.49
CA ASN A 137 -13.60 6.87 15.08
C ASN A 137 -12.57 5.92 14.43
N ARG A 138 -11.48 5.61 15.14
CA ARG A 138 -10.48 4.67 14.63
C ARG A 138 -11.07 3.27 14.46
N GLN A 139 -11.83 2.79 15.44
CA GLN A 139 -12.48 1.48 15.39
C GLN A 139 -13.48 1.42 14.22
N TYR A 140 -14.34 2.42 14.08
CA TYR A 140 -15.28 2.53 12.98
C TYR A 140 -14.58 2.46 11.60
N LEU A 141 -13.53 3.27 11.41
CA LEU A 141 -12.77 3.27 10.15
C LEU A 141 -12.06 1.93 9.90
N LYS A 142 -11.53 1.28 10.95
CA LYS A 142 -10.94 -0.05 10.83
C LYS A 142 -11.97 -1.09 10.42
N SER A 143 -13.16 -1.10 11.01
CA SER A 143 -14.23 -2.03 10.61
C SER A 143 -14.65 -1.80 9.16
N LYS A 144 -14.79 -0.54 8.72
CA LYS A 144 -15.07 -0.22 7.32
C LYS A 144 -13.97 -0.69 6.37
N LEU A 145 -12.71 -0.52 6.75
CA LEU A 145 -11.57 -1.02 5.97
C LEU A 145 -11.58 -2.54 5.82
N GLU A 146 -11.89 -3.28 6.89
CA GLU A 146 -11.98 -4.74 6.80
C GLU A 146 -13.10 -5.20 5.86
N LEU A 147 -14.27 -4.54 5.89
CA LEU A 147 -15.34 -4.82 4.93
C LEU A 147 -14.91 -4.55 3.48
N ILE A 148 -14.30 -3.40 3.20
CA ILE A 148 -13.81 -3.08 1.86
C ILE A 148 -12.77 -4.09 1.39
N LYS A 149 -11.85 -4.52 2.26
CA LYS A 149 -10.85 -5.55 1.92
C LYS A 149 -11.50 -6.89 1.61
N GLU A 150 -12.50 -7.29 2.38
CA GLU A 150 -13.24 -8.53 2.15
C GLU A 150 -13.95 -8.48 0.78
N GLU A 151 -14.62 -7.37 0.48
CA GLU A 151 -15.28 -7.16 -0.82
C GLU A 151 -14.29 -7.18 -1.98
N LEU A 152 -13.14 -6.51 -1.85
CA LEU A 152 -12.07 -6.53 -2.85
C LEU A 152 -11.51 -7.93 -3.05
N SER A 153 -11.36 -8.72 -1.97
CA SER A 153 -10.84 -10.10 -2.04
C SER A 153 -11.79 -11.06 -2.75
N LYS A 154 -13.10 -10.80 -2.70
CA LYS A 154 -14.14 -11.58 -3.40
C LYS A 154 -14.26 -11.19 -4.88
N SER A 155 -13.75 -10.03 -5.28
CA SER A 155 -13.83 -9.57 -6.66
C SER A 155 -12.91 -10.40 -7.58
N THR A 156 -13.46 -10.88 -8.70
CA THR A 156 -12.70 -11.67 -9.68
C THR A 156 -12.15 -10.83 -10.84
N ILE A 157 -12.60 -9.57 -10.96
CA ILE A 157 -12.28 -8.73 -12.11
C ILE A 157 -10.78 -8.47 -12.26
N GLN A 158 -10.08 -8.22 -11.14
CA GLN A 158 -8.63 -8.02 -11.17
C GLN A 158 -7.91 -9.28 -11.65
N LYS A 159 -8.33 -10.46 -11.17
CA LYS A 159 -7.75 -11.73 -11.61
C LYS A 159 -7.96 -11.96 -13.12
N LYS A 160 -9.16 -11.68 -13.63
CA LYS A 160 -9.47 -11.78 -15.08
C LYS A 160 -8.59 -10.83 -15.90
N ILE A 161 -8.39 -9.61 -15.42
CA ILE A 161 -7.50 -8.62 -16.06
C ILE A 161 -6.05 -9.10 -16.07
N ASP A 162 -5.55 -9.58 -14.93
CA ASP A 162 -4.17 -10.08 -14.81
C ASP A 162 -3.93 -11.32 -15.69
N GLU A 163 -4.91 -12.22 -15.79
CA GLU A 163 -4.88 -13.37 -16.69
C GLU A 163 -4.80 -12.92 -18.16
N LYS A 164 -5.65 -11.95 -18.56
CA LYS A 164 -5.61 -11.41 -19.93
C LYS A 164 -4.28 -10.72 -20.25
N LYS A 165 -3.71 -9.97 -19.32
CA LYS A 165 -2.39 -9.34 -19.49
C LYS A 165 -1.28 -10.38 -19.68
N LYS A 166 -1.29 -11.46 -18.88
CA LYS A 166 -0.34 -12.57 -19.05
C LYS A 166 -0.51 -13.29 -20.39
N GLU A 167 -1.75 -13.49 -20.85
CA GLU A 167 -2.02 -14.07 -22.17
C GLU A 167 -1.44 -13.17 -23.29
N ILE A 168 -1.61 -11.85 -23.19
CA ILE A 168 -1.04 -10.88 -24.14
C ILE A 168 0.49 -10.96 -24.14
N GLU A 169 1.13 -10.92 -22.97
CA GLU A 169 2.59 -11.02 -22.84
C GLU A 169 3.13 -12.31 -23.47
N ALA A 170 2.44 -13.44 -23.28
CA ALA A 170 2.83 -14.71 -23.87
C ALA A 170 2.72 -14.71 -25.41
N VAL A 171 1.68 -14.07 -25.96
CA VAL A 171 1.52 -13.92 -27.43
C VAL A 171 2.59 -12.97 -27.99
N GLU A 172 2.91 -11.88 -27.29
CA GLU A 172 3.97 -10.95 -27.69
C GLU A 172 5.33 -11.64 -27.77
N ALA A 173 5.67 -12.49 -26.79
CA ALA A 173 6.89 -13.27 -26.81
C ALA A 173 6.96 -14.20 -28.03
N ARG A 174 5.85 -14.87 -28.39
CA ARG A 174 5.77 -15.72 -29.59
C ARG A 174 5.89 -14.92 -30.88
N ILE A 175 5.26 -13.74 -30.95
CA ILE A 175 5.39 -12.83 -32.09
C ILE A 175 6.86 -12.43 -32.28
N ALA A 176 7.54 -12.06 -31.20
CA ALA A 176 8.95 -11.68 -31.25
C ALA A 176 9.84 -12.83 -31.75
N GLU A 177 9.61 -14.06 -31.27
CA GLU A 177 10.31 -15.25 -31.73
C GLU A 177 10.08 -15.53 -33.22
N ILE A 178 8.82 -15.48 -33.68
CA ILE A 178 8.49 -15.68 -35.10
C ILE A 178 9.15 -14.61 -35.98
N LYS A 179 9.12 -13.34 -35.54
CA LYS A 179 9.78 -12.23 -36.25
C LYS A 179 11.29 -12.46 -36.36
N ARG A 180 11.93 -12.99 -35.30
CA ARG A 180 13.35 -13.34 -35.32
C ARG A 180 13.64 -14.43 -36.35
N LYS A 181 12.88 -15.52 -36.35
CA LYS A 181 13.02 -16.63 -37.33
C LYS A 181 12.84 -16.18 -38.77
N ILE A 182 11.83 -15.34 -39.04
CA ILE A 182 11.62 -14.76 -40.36
C ILE A 182 12.85 -13.97 -40.83
N ASN A 183 13.47 -13.19 -39.94
CA ASN A 183 14.65 -12.40 -40.26
C ASN A 183 15.88 -13.30 -40.51
N GLU A 184 16.09 -14.32 -39.69
CA GLU A 184 17.15 -15.33 -39.87
C GLU A 184 17.04 -15.98 -41.27
N ILE A 185 15.86 -16.49 -41.64
CA ILE A 185 15.62 -17.09 -42.96
C ILE A 185 15.81 -16.09 -44.11
N GLN A 186 15.46 -14.82 -43.90
CA GLN A 186 15.67 -13.78 -44.91
C GLN A 186 17.15 -13.47 -45.13
N GLN A 187 17.96 -13.53 -44.07
CA GLN A 187 19.41 -13.35 -44.17
C GLN A 187 20.07 -14.54 -44.84
N GLU A 188 19.73 -15.77 -44.44
CA GLU A 188 20.24 -17.01 -45.06
C GLU A 188 19.98 -17.01 -46.57
N LYS A 189 18.74 -16.79 -46.99
CA LYS A 189 18.39 -16.75 -48.43
C LYS A 189 19.15 -15.67 -49.20
N LYS A 190 19.48 -14.56 -48.56
CA LYS A 190 20.23 -13.48 -49.21
C LYS A 190 21.70 -13.91 -49.42
N ILE A 191 22.27 -14.61 -48.46
CA ILE A 191 23.62 -15.19 -48.55
C ILE A 191 23.64 -16.25 -49.67
N ASP A 192 22.68 -17.18 -49.69
CA ASP A 192 22.59 -18.23 -50.72
C ASP A 192 22.55 -17.62 -52.14
N ILE A 193 21.72 -16.59 -52.37
CA ILE A 193 21.63 -15.91 -53.67
C ILE A 193 22.94 -15.20 -54.05
N GLU A 194 23.67 -14.65 -53.08
CA GLU A 194 24.97 -14.00 -53.33
C GLU A 194 26.06 -15.03 -53.64
N GLU A 195 26.01 -16.23 -53.05
CA GLU A 195 26.91 -17.34 -53.34
C GLU A 195 26.66 -17.92 -54.74
N GLU A 196 25.41 -18.23 -55.10
CA GLU A 196 25.04 -18.71 -56.44
C GLU A 196 25.45 -17.72 -57.55
N LYS A 197 25.31 -16.41 -57.31
CA LYS A 197 25.77 -15.38 -58.26
C LYS A 197 27.28 -15.43 -58.49
N LYS A 198 28.07 -15.60 -57.43
CA LYS A 198 29.53 -15.70 -57.54
C LYS A 198 29.95 -16.96 -58.28
N GLU A 199 29.28 -18.08 -58.05
CA GLU A 199 29.54 -19.33 -58.79
C GLU A 199 29.28 -19.14 -60.29
N ILE A 200 28.13 -18.57 -60.66
CA ILE A 200 27.79 -18.28 -62.07
C ILE A 200 28.77 -17.29 -62.70
N GLU A 201 29.17 -16.23 -61.99
CA GLU A 201 30.17 -15.28 -62.49
C GLU A 201 31.53 -15.95 -62.73
N ASN A 202 31.95 -16.86 -61.85
CA ASN A 202 33.18 -17.62 -62.03
C ASN A 202 33.08 -18.61 -63.19
N GLU A 203 31.92 -19.22 -63.46
CA GLU A 203 31.73 -20.11 -64.61
C GLU A 203 31.67 -19.38 -65.95
N LEU A 204 31.18 -18.13 -65.97
CA LEU A 204 31.05 -17.33 -67.20
C LEU A 204 32.31 -16.54 -67.56
N PHE A 205 33.14 -16.18 -66.57
CA PHE A 205 34.27 -15.26 -66.75
C PHE A 205 35.61 -15.76 -66.18
N GLY A 206 35.64 -16.93 -65.56
CA GLY A 206 36.87 -17.63 -65.14
C GLY A 206 37.35 -18.64 -66.18
#